data_AF-A0A1I0JTP7-F1
#
_entry.id   AF-A0A1I0JTP7-F1
#
_cell.length_a   1.000
_cell.length_b   1.000
_cell.length_c   1.000
_cell.angle_alpha   90.00
_cell.angle_beta   90.00
_cell.angle_gamma   90.00
#
_symmetry.space_group_name_H-M   'P 1'
#
loop_
_entity.id
_entity.type
_entity.pdbx_description
1 polymer ?
#
loop_
_entity_poly.entity_id
_entity_poly.type
_entity_poly.pdbx_seq_one_letter_code
_entity_poly.pdbx_strand_id
1 'polypeptide(L)'
;MGEFVGIDPSRAHDLIRRLEAGSLLLSGVRPLVDAAVAEAGDDWAGRHGTTALRRAQEFLHDARRELRWRIDTAEQLVPVRERGLLTVAFPFAGEAEATWAAAETATAVLAALATGRPAEVERAFAASAGPTGEAAGDPAHAAGLLGALGPDGLVLVLRGWSEAEAPGERDGLPPAALARAADASPGLLARAFAAAERTGRLGEEWRELPATAPADVLTTLIALARPSGALLNVVAVELLNRRPDAGPDWNLHHLAHAYRAFPEALQELLAEHQKETGVLLDAYALGTHPAYERALAAALRRALEPGAGADGLRERAWSALTGALDAGHRLWQDLETFLDAGERV
;
A
#
# COMPACT_ATOMS: atom_id res chain seq x y z
N MET A 1 17.94 4.58 19.06
CA MET A 1 19.18 3.78 18.94
C MET A 1 18.92 2.83 17.79
N GLY A 2 19.49 3.04 16.59
CA GLY A 2 19.16 2.25 15.40
C GLY A 2 20.09 1.04 15.26
N GLU A 3 19.54 -0.16 15.18
CA GLU A 3 20.30 -1.36 14.82
C GLU A 3 20.58 -1.31 13.30
N PHE A 4 21.86 -1.23 12.92
CA PHE A 4 22.27 -1.34 11.52
C PHE A 4 22.36 -2.81 11.14
N VAL A 5 21.42 -3.30 10.34
CA VAL A 5 21.42 -4.67 9.85
C VAL A 5 21.56 -4.66 8.34
N GLY A 6 22.63 -5.26 7.82
CA GLY A 6 22.73 -5.62 6.41
C GLY A 6 21.94 -6.90 6.16
N ILE A 7 20.76 -6.79 5.56
CA ILE A 7 19.89 -7.94 5.27
C ILE A 7 19.98 -8.28 3.77
N ASP A 8 20.29 -9.54 3.44
CA ASP A 8 20.05 -10.11 2.10
C ASP A 8 18.61 -10.63 2.04
N PRO A 9 17.68 -9.95 1.34
CA PRO A 9 16.27 -10.32 1.35
C PRO A 9 16.05 -11.73 0.82
N SER A 10 16.81 -12.17 -0.19
CA SER A 10 16.62 -13.49 -0.80
C SER A 10 16.91 -14.60 0.21
N ARG A 11 18.05 -14.50 0.91
CA ARG A 11 18.42 -15.46 1.96
C ARG A 11 17.50 -15.41 3.16
N ALA A 12 17.01 -14.23 3.50
CA ALA A 12 16.11 -14.06 4.63
C ALA A 12 14.72 -14.68 4.33
N HIS A 13 14.20 -14.52 3.10
CA HIS A 13 13.00 -15.24 2.63
C HIS A 13 13.21 -16.77 2.62
N ASP A 14 14.40 -17.26 2.20
CA ASP A 14 14.72 -18.69 2.27
C ASP A 14 14.69 -19.21 3.71
N LEU A 15 15.22 -18.44 4.66
CA LEU A 15 15.21 -18.78 6.08
C LEU A 15 13.77 -18.79 6.63
N ILE A 16 12.94 -17.82 6.28
CA ILE A 16 11.51 -17.81 6.65
C ILE A 16 10.82 -19.09 6.21
N ARG A 17 11.03 -19.52 4.95
CA ARG A 17 10.44 -20.78 4.43
C ARG A 17 10.94 -22.02 5.19
N ARG A 18 12.21 -22.04 5.60
CA ARG A 18 12.77 -23.14 6.42
C ARG A 18 12.20 -23.15 7.83
N LEU A 19 12.04 -21.98 8.47
CA LEU A 19 11.42 -21.87 9.79
C LEU A 19 9.95 -22.31 9.75
N GLU A 20 9.23 -21.95 8.68
CA GLU A 20 7.86 -22.40 8.43
C GLU A 20 7.78 -23.92 8.26
N ALA A 21 8.63 -24.52 7.42
CA ALA A 21 8.70 -25.96 7.28
C ALA A 21 9.01 -26.67 8.62
N GLY A 22 9.93 -26.12 9.42
CA GLY A 22 10.22 -26.62 10.77
C GLY A 22 9.02 -26.53 11.71
N SER A 23 8.27 -25.44 11.68
CA SER A 23 7.05 -25.25 12.48
C SER A 23 5.95 -26.25 12.09
N LEU A 24 5.76 -26.51 10.79
CA LEU A 24 4.82 -27.52 10.29
C LEU A 24 5.19 -28.93 10.75
N LEU A 25 6.48 -29.29 10.70
CA LEU A 25 6.96 -30.57 11.21
C LEU A 25 6.68 -30.73 12.71
N LEU A 26 6.97 -29.71 13.53
CA LEU A 26 6.66 -29.77 14.96
C LEU A 26 5.15 -29.85 15.23
N SER A 27 4.33 -29.19 14.42
CA SER A 27 2.86 -29.25 14.50
C SER A 27 2.33 -30.65 14.19
N GLY A 28 2.97 -31.37 13.26
CA GLY A 28 2.62 -32.77 12.95
C GLY A 28 3.08 -33.77 14.02
N VAL A 29 4.22 -33.53 14.67
CA VAL A 29 4.78 -34.43 15.69
C VAL A 29 4.07 -34.27 17.04
N ARG A 30 3.59 -33.07 17.37
CA ARG A 30 3.00 -32.78 18.68
C ARG A 30 1.80 -33.68 19.05
N PRO A 31 0.80 -33.90 18.18
CA PRO A 31 -0.31 -34.81 18.48
C PRO A 31 0.16 -36.25 18.77
N LEU A 32 1.23 -36.71 18.12
CA LEU A 32 1.78 -38.06 18.33
C LEU A 32 2.46 -38.18 19.70
N VAL A 33 3.17 -37.14 20.12
CA VAL A 33 3.81 -37.10 21.45
C VAL A 33 2.75 -36.96 22.54
N ASP A 34 1.72 -36.15 22.34
CA ASP A 34 0.61 -36.01 23.29
C ASP A 34 -0.17 -37.33 23.41
N ALA A 35 -0.37 -38.06 22.32
CA ALA A 35 -0.99 -39.39 22.33
C ALA A 35 -0.12 -40.44 23.06
N ALA A 36 1.20 -40.45 22.81
CA ALA A 36 2.11 -41.36 23.49
C ALA A 36 2.19 -41.08 25.01
N VAL A 37 2.13 -39.80 25.41
CA VAL A 37 2.04 -39.41 26.83
C VAL A 37 0.72 -39.91 27.44
N ALA A 38 -0.40 -39.76 26.73
CA ALA A 38 -1.70 -40.23 27.19
C ALA A 38 -1.77 -41.76 27.34
N GLU A 39 -1.13 -42.50 26.43
CA GLU A 39 -1.05 -43.97 26.47
C GLU A 39 -0.13 -44.48 27.59
N ALA A 40 1.02 -43.81 27.80
CA ALA A 40 2.00 -44.21 28.81
C ALA A 40 1.62 -43.80 30.25
N GLY A 41 0.70 -42.86 30.43
CA GLY A 41 0.17 -42.47 31.75
C GLY A 41 1.24 -41.93 32.72
N ASP A 42 1.09 -42.22 34.01
CA ASP A 42 1.94 -41.66 35.07
C ASP A 42 3.41 -42.13 35.02
N ASP A 43 3.68 -43.24 34.33
CA ASP A 43 5.00 -43.84 34.18
C ASP A 43 5.88 -43.12 33.13
N TRP A 44 5.32 -42.14 32.41
CA TRP A 44 6.07 -41.41 31.39
C TRP A 44 7.08 -40.41 31.99
N ALA A 45 8.37 -40.73 31.84
CA ALA A 45 9.49 -39.86 32.22
C ALA A 45 9.66 -38.63 31.29
N GLY A 46 9.05 -38.64 30.10
CA GLY A 46 9.26 -37.64 29.05
C GLY A 46 8.33 -36.41 29.12
N ARG A 47 7.73 -36.09 30.28
CA ARG A 47 6.90 -34.87 30.47
C ARG A 47 7.65 -33.56 30.15
N HIS A 48 8.98 -33.57 30.23
CA HIS A 48 9.82 -32.45 29.79
C HIS A 48 9.87 -32.28 28.25
N GLY A 49 9.63 -33.36 27.49
CA GLY A 49 9.63 -33.35 26.03
C GLY A 49 8.49 -32.53 25.41
N THR A 50 7.28 -32.60 25.97
CA THR A 50 6.14 -31.77 25.52
C THR A 50 6.38 -30.28 25.77
N THR A 51 6.98 -29.94 26.92
CA THR A 51 7.36 -28.55 27.23
C THR A 51 8.47 -28.05 26.30
N ALA A 52 9.46 -28.87 25.99
CA ALA A 52 10.53 -28.52 25.05
C ALA A 52 9.98 -28.31 23.63
N LEU A 53 9.06 -29.19 23.17
CA LEU A 53 8.38 -29.05 21.87
C LEU A 53 7.56 -27.76 21.80
N ARG A 54 6.81 -27.42 22.85
CA ARG A 54 6.06 -26.15 22.92
C ARG A 54 7.00 -24.94 22.83
N ARG A 55 8.09 -24.92 23.60
CA ARG A 55 9.07 -23.81 23.55
C ARG A 55 9.74 -23.70 22.18
N ALA A 56 10.05 -24.82 21.54
CA ALA A 56 10.61 -24.82 20.18
C ALA A 56 9.59 -24.28 19.15
N GLN A 57 8.31 -24.64 19.28
CA GLN A 57 7.24 -24.08 18.43
C GLN A 57 7.10 -22.57 18.62
N GLU A 58 7.05 -22.10 19.87
CA GLU A 58 6.98 -20.67 20.21
C GLU A 58 8.20 -19.92 19.65
N PHE A 59 9.40 -20.44 19.86
CA PHE A 59 10.62 -19.86 19.32
C PHE A 59 10.60 -19.76 17.79
N LEU A 60 10.25 -20.84 17.07
CA LEU A 60 10.18 -20.82 15.61
C LEU A 60 9.12 -19.85 15.10
N HIS A 61 7.97 -19.77 15.79
CA HIS A 61 6.91 -18.84 15.46
C HIS A 61 7.38 -17.38 15.65
N ASP A 62 7.96 -17.05 16.80
CA ASP A 62 8.44 -15.72 17.14
C ASP A 62 9.59 -15.29 16.24
N ALA A 63 10.56 -16.18 15.99
CA ALA A 63 11.69 -15.91 15.10
C ALA A 63 11.24 -15.66 13.65
N ARG A 64 10.26 -16.43 13.16
CA ARG A 64 9.68 -16.23 11.82
C ARG A 64 8.94 -14.91 11.74
N ARG A 65 8.13 -14.59 12.75
CA ARG A 65 7.35 -13.34 12.82
C ARG A 65 8.28 -12.12 12.80
N GLU A 66 9.26 -12.11 13.69
CA GLU A 66 10.24 -11.03 13.81
C GLU A 66 11.09 -10.88 12.54
N LEU A 67 11.61 -11.98 11.97
CA LEU A 67 12.40 -11.93 10.74
C LEU A 67 11.58 -11.38 9.56
N ARG A 68 10.31 -11.79 9.44
CA ARG A 68 9.42 -11.27 8.40
C ARG A 68 9.19 -9.77 8.58
N TRP A 69 8.86 -9.33 9.78
CA TRP A 69 8.72 -7.89 10.07
C TRP A 69 9.96 -7.10 9.69
N ARG A 70 11.17 -7.58 10.04
CA ARG A 70 12.42 -6.86 9.70
C ARG A 70 12.65 -6.72 8.20
N ILE A 71 12.39 -7.78 7.42
CA ILE A 71 12.54 -7.72 5.95
C ILE A 71 11.50 -6.77 5.37
N ASP A 72 10.24 -6.91 5.77
CA ASP A 72 9.13 -6.08 5.30
C ASP A 72 9.43 -4.59 5.58
N THR A 73 9.86 -4.25 6.79
CA THR A 73 10.25 -2.88 7.16
C THR A 73 11.46 -2.40 6.34
N ALA A 74 12.48 -3.22 6.17
CA ALA A 74 13.68 -2.85 5.41
C ALA A 74 13.37 -2.58 3.92
N GLU A 75 12.55 -3.42 3.29
CA GLU A 75 12.16 -3.26 1.88
C GLU A 75 11.27 -2.03 1.65
N GLN A 76 10.58 -1.56 2.68
CA GLN A 76 9.76 -0.35 2.60
C GLN A 76 10.53 0.94 2.85
N LEU A 77 11.46 0.93 3.81
CA LEU A 77 12.21 2.13 4.19
C LEU A 77 13.44 2.38 3.32
N VAL A 78 13.97 1.35 2.65
CA VAL A 78 15.21 1.45 1.85
C VAL A 78 14.91 1.29 0.36
N PRO A 79 14.91 2.37 -0.44
CA PRO A 79 14.55 2.31 -1.85
C PRO A 79 15.64 1.72 -2.76
N VAL A 80 16.89 1.56 -2.27
CA VAL A 80 18.03 1.10 -3.09
C VAL A 80 18.83 0.03 -2.37
N ARG A 81 19.08 -1.09 -3.05
CA ARG A 81 19.96 -2.17 -2.57
C ARG A 81 21.41 -1.80 -2.85
N GLU A 82 22.24 -1.72 -1.82
CA GLU A 82 23.69 -1.61 -1.99
C GLU A 82 24.31 -3.00 -2.02
N ARG A 83 24.82 -3.42 -3.18
CA ARG A 83 25.46 -4.74 -3.38
C ARG A 83 24.57 -5.93 -2.96
N GLY A 84 23.24 -5.79 -3.12
CA GLY A 84 22.26 -6.81 -2.76
C GLY A 84 21.84 -6.83 -1.29
N LEU A 85 22.37 -5.92 -0.46
CA LEU A 85 22.00 -5.77 0.93
C LEU A 85 21.09 -4.54 1.13
N LEU A 86 20.14 -4.68 2.06
CA LEU A 86 19.37 -3.57 2.61
C LEU A 86 20.02 -3.12 3.91
N THR A 87 20.17 -1.82 4.09
CA THR A 87 20.65 -1.21 5.35
C THR A 87 19.61 -0.22 5.83
N VAL A 88 18.96 -0.52 6.95
CA VAL A 88 17.87 0.27 7.52
C VAL A 88 18.12 0.56 8.99
N ALA A 89 17.65 1.72 9.46
CA ALA A 89 17.48 1.98 10.87
C ALA A 89 16.02 1.67 11.24
N PHE A 90 15.82 0.71 12.12
CA PHE A 90 14.48 0.35 12.56
C PHE A 90 13.94 1.38 13.57
N PRO A 91 12.67 1.83 13.42
CA PRO A 91 12.05 2.78 14.35
C PRO A 91 11.72 2.16 15.71
N PHE A 92 11.58 0.83 15.77
CA PHE A 92 11.25 0.06 16.98
C PHE A 92 12.25 -1.09 17.17
N ALA A 93 12.39 -1.60 18.39
CA ALA A 93 13.27 -2.74 18.67
C ALA A 93 12.69 -4.10 18.24
N GLY A 94 11.39 -4.14 17.94
CA GLY A 94 10.69 -5.33 17.44
C GLY A 94 9.22 -5.07 17.13
N GLU A 95 8.56 -6.07 16.51
CA GLU A 95 7.15 -5.99 16.09
C GLU A 95 6.18 -5.70 17.25
N ALA A 96 6.46 -6.23 18.46
CA ALA A 96 5.61 -6.03 19.63
C ALA A 96 5.60 -4.57 20.13
N GLU A 97 6.76 -3.91 20.10
CA GLU A 97 6.87 -2.50 20.48
C GLU A 97 6.19 -1.60 19.44
N ALA A 98 6.40 -1.89 18.15
CA ALA A 98 5.73 -1.21 17.04
C ALA A 98 4.19 -1.27 17.17
N THR A 99 3.66 -2.46 17.48
CA THR A 99 2.21 -2.69 17.66
C THR A 99 1.67 -1.94 18.87
N TRP A 100 2.40 -1.93 19.99
CA TRP A 100 1.99 -1.23 21.20
C TRP A 100 1.98 0.29 21.01
N ALA A 101 3.03 0.85 20.41
CA ALA A 101 3.10 2.27 20.06
C ALA A 101 1.97 2.70 19.11
N ALA A 102 1.57 1.81 18.19
CA ALA A 102 0.45 2.05 17.29
C ALA A 102 -0.88 2.13 18.02
N ALA A 103 -1.11 1.28 19.03
CA ALA A 103 -2.31 1.31 19.85
C ALA A 103 -2.41 2.60 20.68
N GLU A 104 -1.28 3.08 21.23
CA GLU A 104 -1.23 4.38 21.92
C GLU A 104 -1.56 5.53 20.97
N THR A 105 -0.97 5.52 19.78
CA THR A 105 -1.22 6.52 18.73
C THR A 105 -2.68 6.54 18.32
N ALA A 106 -3.26 5.36 18.03
CA ALA A 106 -4.67 5.25 17.65
C ALA A 106 -5.59 5.77 18.76
N THR A 107 -5.30 5.44 20.02
CA THR A 107 -6.08 5.92 21.17
C THR A 107 -6.06 7.45 21.25
N ALA A 108 -4.89 8.07 21.07
CA ALA A 108 -4.75 9.53 21.06
C ALA A 108 -5.51 10.18 19.88
N VAL A 109 -5.42 9.58 18.69
CA VAL A 109 -6.10 10.08 17.48
C VAL A 109 -7.63 9.93 17.62
N LEU A 110 -8.14 8.81 18.10
CA LEU A 110 -9.57 8.62 18.35
C LEU A 110 -10.12 9.60 19.40
N ALA A 111 -9.36 9.84 20.47
CA ALA A 111 -9.72 10.85 21.46
C ALA A 111 -9.73 12.27 20.86
N ALA A 112 -8.79 12.59 19.97
CA ALA A 112 -8.76 13.86 19.26
C ALA A 112 -9.90 14.01 18.24
N LEU A 113 -10.25 12.95 17.52
CA LEU A 113 -11.40 12.94 16.59
C LEU A 113 -12.71 13.24 17.32
N ALA A 114 -12.88 12.70 18.55
CA ALA A 114 -14.06 12.94 19.36
C ALA A 114 -14.26 14.42 19.76
N THR A 115 -13.22 15.26 19.67
CA THR A 115 -13.35 16.70 19.95
C THR A 115 -13.80 17.51 18.74
N GLY A 116 -13.80 16.91 17.54
CA GLY A 116 -14.16 17.56 16.29
C GLY A 116 -13.19 18.67 15.87
N ARG A 117 -11.98 18.74 16.45
CA ARG A 117 -10.97 19.77 16.14
C ARG A 117 -9.79 19.16 15.38
N PRO A 118 -9.64 19.46 14.07
CA PRO A 118 -8.54 18.91 13.25
C PRO A 118 -7.15 19.16 13.83
N ALA A 119 -6.92 20.32 14.45
CA ALA A 119 -5.66 20.64 15.11
C ALA A 119 -5.29 19.71 16.29
N GLU A 120 -6.27 19.00 16.88
CA GLU A 120 -6.01 17.98 17.90
C GLU A 120 -5.55 16.67 17.30
N VAL A 121 -6.11 16.30 16.15
CA VAL A 121 -5.69 15.14 15.38
C VAL A 121 -4.25 15.33 14.92
N GLU A 122 -3.92 16.51 14.38
CA GLU A 122 -2.54 16.84 13.99
C GLU A 122 -1.57 16.75 15.18
N ARG A 123 -1.96 17.23 16.36
CA ARG A 123 -1.12 17.11 17.57
C ARG A 123 -0.94 15.65 17.99
N ALA A 124 -1.97 14.82 17.89
CA ALA A 124 -1.87 13.40 18.21
C ALA A 124 -0.91 12.65 17.27
N PHE A 125 -0.96 12.96 15.97
CA PHE A 125 -0.02 12.41 14.98
C PHE A 125 1.41 12.96 15.15
N ALA A 126 1.58 14.26 15.41
CA ALA A 126 2.90 14.85 15.61
C ALA A 126 3.61 14.30 16.86
N ALA A 127 2.86 13.99 17.92
CA ALA A 127 3.40 13.40 19.13
C ALA A 127 3.91 11.95 18.93
N SER A 128 3.32 11.22 17.98
CA SER A 128 3.57 9.80 17.73
C SER A 128 4.56 9.54 16.59
N ALA A 129 4.60 10.40 15.57
CA ALA A 129 5.46 10.23 14.39
C ALA A 129 6.96 10.43 14.67
N GLY A 130 7.32 11.07 15.78
CA GLY A 130 8.69 11.51 16.06
C GLY A 130 9.20 12.51 15.00
N PRO A 131 10.47 12.96 15.08
CA PRO A 131 11.02 13.96 14.16
C PRO A 131 11.20 13.45 12.71
N THR A 132 11.18 12.14 12.47
CA THR A 132 11.45 11.55 11.14
C THR A 132 10.21 10.97 10.46
N GLY A 133 9.10 10.75 11.18
CA GLY A 133 7.88 10.14 10.61
C GLY A 133 8.03 8.69 10.13
N GLU A 134 9.17 8.06 10.43
CA GLU A 134 9.54 6.72 9.97
C GLU A 134 8.62 5.61 10.52
N ALA A 135 8.02 5.84 11.69
CA ALA A 135 7.06 4.91 12.30
C ALA A 135 5.86 4.61 11.40
N ALA A 136 5.43 5.57 10.56
CA ALA A 136 4.34 5.34 9.61
C ALA A 136 4.72 4.38 8.46
N GLY A 137 6.02 4.21 8.18
CA GLY A 137 6.52 3.24 7.20
C GLY A 137 6.79 1.85 7.80
N ASP A 138 6.68 1.68 9.12
CA ASP A 138 6.80 0.37 9.75
C ASP A 138 5.50 -0.44 9.58
N PRO A 139 5.52 -1.63 8.96
CA PRO A 139 4.31 -2.39 8.65
C PRO A 139 3.51 -2.87 9.87
N ALA A 140 4.18 -3.15 11.00
CA ALA A 140 3.50 -3.60 12.21
C ALA A 140 2.84 -2.43 12.93
N HIS A 141 3.55 -1.31 13.06
CA HIS A 141 2.96 -0.08 13.59
C HIS A 141 1.80 0.39 12.72
N ALA A 142 1.98 0.41 11.39
CA ALA A 142 0.94 0.78 10.44
C ALA A 142 -0.31 -0.10 10.55
N ALA A 143 -0.14 -1.43 10.55
CA ALA A 143 -1.26 -2.35 10.66
C ALA A 143 -1.98 -2.23 12.02
N GLY A 144 -1.24 -2.06 13.11
CA GLY A 144 -1.82 -1.84 14.44
C GLY A 144 -2.62 -0.54 14.53
N LEU A 145 -2.07 0.55 13.96
CA LEU A 145 -2.71 1.87 13.95
C LEU A 145 -4.02 1.82 13.15
N LEU A 146 -3.96 1.23 11.95
CA LEU A 146 -5.11 1.11 11.08
C LEU A 146 -6.14 0.15 11.66
N GLY A 147 -5.74 -1.01 12.19
CA GLY A 147 -6.67 -1.95 12.84
C GLY A 147 -7.43 -1.32 14.01
N ALA A 148 -6.79 -0.40 14.76
CA ALA A 148 -7.43 0.32 15.86
C ALA A 148 -8.31 1.50 15.40
N LEU A 149 -7.90 2.23 14.34
CA LEU A 149 -8.69 3.33 13.78
C LEU A 149 -9.90 2.84 12.97
N GLY A 150 -9.75 1.73 12.26
CA GLY A 150 -10.67 1.23 11.25
C GLY A 150 -10.78 2.12 10.00
N PRO A 151 -11.49 1.63 8.97
CA PRO A 151 -11.78 2.39 7.74
C PRO A 151 -12.44 3.75 8.00
N ASP A 152 -13.43 3.78 8.89
CA ASP A 152 -14.18 5.01 9.21
C ASP A 152 -13.29 6.06 9.89
N GLY A 153 -12.42 5.64 10.81
CA GLY A 153 -11.46 6.53 11.46
C GLY A 153 -10.50 7.15 10.44
N LEU A 154 -10.00 6.36 9.49
CA LEU A 154 -9.16 6.84 8.40
C LEU A 154 -9.88 7.88 7.53
N VAL A 155 -11.13 7.60 7.14
CA VAL A 155 -11.96 8.53 6.33
C VAL A 155 -12.18 9.84 7.10
N LEU A 156 -12.47 9.77 8.39
CA LEU A 156 -12.70 10.95 9.24
C LEU A 156 -11.46 11.82 9.37
N VAL A 157 -10.27 11.25 9.54
CA VAL A 157 -9.03 12.04 9.60
C VAL A 157 -8.78 12.74 8.27
N LEU A 158 -8.83 12.00 7.15
CA LEU A 158 -8.54 12.55 5.82
C LEU A 158 -9.52 13.67 5.43
N ARG A 159 -10.81 13.47 5.70
CA ARG A 159 -11.83 14.48 5.43
C ARG A 159 -11.75 15.65 6.39
N GLY A 160 -11.57 15.40 7.68
CA GLY A 160 -11.43 16.47 8.67
C GLY A 160 -10.25 17.40 8.37
N TRP A 161 -9.14 16.84 7.88
CA TRP A 161 -8.01 17.63 7.38
C TRP A 161 -8.38 18.40 6.11
N SER A 162 -8.96 17.73 5.12
CA SER A 162 -9.30 18.34 3.83
C SER A 162 -10.32 19.47 3.97
N GLU A 163 -11.33 19.31 4.82
CA GLU A 163 -12.31 20.35 5.13
C GLU A 163 -11.69 21.57 5.82
N ALA A 164 -10.66 21.38 6.65
CA ALA A 164 -9.97 22.47 7.33
C ALA A 164 -8.99 23.22 6.42
N GLU A 165 -8.25 22.50 5.57
CA GLU A 165 -7.10 23.03 4.82
C GLU A 165 -7.39 23.26 3.33
N ALA A 166 -8.47 22.70 2.80
CA ALA A 166 -8.91 22.78 1.41
C ALA A 166 -10.45 22.67 1.29
N PRO A 167 -11.23 23.58 1.92
CA PRO A 167 -12.67 23.46 2.00
C PRO A 167 -13.33 23.49 0.62
N GLY A 168 -14.20 22.51 0.35
CA GLY A 168 -15.00 22.43 -0.87
C GLY A 168 -14.36 21.65 -2.03
N GLU A 169 -13.11 21.20 -1.89
CA GLU A 169 -12.37 20.44 -2.91
C GLU A 169 -12.80 18.95 -2.92
N ARG A 170 -14.04 18.68 -3.35
CA ARG A 170 -14.60 17.32 -3.45
C ARG A 170 -14.09 16.56 -4.68
N ASP A 171 -13.58 17.28 -5.67
CA ASP A 171 -13.02 16.73 -6.90
C ASP A 171 -11.52 16.41 -6.76
N GLY A 172 -11.07 16.20 -5.53
CA GLY A 172 -9.69 15.84 -5.17
C GLY A 172 -8.84 17.05 -4.78
N LEU A 173 -7.81 16.79 -3.98
CA LEU A 173 -6.92 17.85 -3.49
C LEU A 173 -6.04 18.42 -4.62
N PRO A 174 -6.04 19.74 -4.87
CA PRO A 174 -5.10 20.34 -5.79
C PRO A 174 -3.64 20.11 -5.36
N PRO A 175 -2.63 20.15 -6.26
CA PRO A 175 -1.24 19.80 -5.95
C PRO A 175 -0.65 20.55 -4.75
N ALA A 176 -0.99 21.83 -4.57
CA ALA A 176 -0.52 22.61 -3.43
C ALA A 176 -1.14 22.16 -2.09
N ALA A 177 -2.40 21.71 -2.10
CA ALA A 177 -3.05 21.13 -0.93
C ALA A 177 -2.52 19.72 -0.66
N LEU A 178 -2.37 18.90 -1.71
CA LEU A 178 -1.76 17.58 -1.60
C LEU A 178 -0.34 17.63 -1.02
N ALA A 179 0.47 18.62 -1.41
CA ALA A 179 1.80 18.83 -0.83
C ALA A 179 1.76 19.11 0.68
N ARG A 180 0.80 19.93 1.16
CA ARG A 180 0.59 20.13 2.61
C ARG A 180 0.10 18.87 3.30
N ALA A 181 -0.78 18.11 2.64
CA ALA A 181 -1.32 16.86 3.16
C ALA A 181 -0.21 15.81 3.37
N ALA A 182 0.79 15.78 2.47
CA ALA A 182 1.93 14.85 2.55
C ALA A 182 2.76 15.00 3.84
N ASP A 183 2.85 16.23 4.36
CA ASP A 183 3.60 16.59 5.56
C ASP A 183 2.73 16.58 6.84
N ALA A 184 1.44 16.28 6.74
CA ALA A 184 0.46 16.27 7.83
C ALA A 184 -0.10 14.86 8.10
N SER A 185 -1.15 14.77 8.93
CA SER A 185 -1.80 13.49 9.22
C SER A 185 -2.25 12.68 7.99
N PRO A 186 -2.72 13.27 6.86
CA PRO A 186 -3.03 12.50 5.65
C PRO A 186 -1.84 11.73 5.08
N GLY A 187 -0.66 12.37 5.02
CA GLY A 187 0.55 11.75 4.49
C GLY A 187 1.03 10.60 5.38
N LEU A 188 0.94 10.76 6.71
CA LEU A 188 1.26 9.69 7.66
C LEU A 188 0.31 8.50 7.50
N LEU A 189 -1.00 8.75 7.39
CA LEU A 189 -1.98 7.69 7.20
C LEU A 189 -1.86 7.00 5.84
N ALA A 190 -1.61 7.75 4.76
CA ALA A 190 -1.41 7.16 3.44
C ALA A 190 -0.16 6.25 3.44
N ARG A 191 0.93 6.67 4.08
CA ARG A 191 2.14 5.84 4.24
C ARG A 191 1.87 4.58 5.07
N ALA A 192 1.18 4.71 6.20
CA ALA A 192 0.77 3.57 7.01
C ALA A 192 -0.11 2.60 6.20
N PHE A 193 -1.09 3.14 5.49
CA PHE A 193 -1.99 2.33 4.67
C PHE A 193 -1.23 1.55 3.59
N ALA A 194 -0.37 2.22 2.82
CA ALA A 194 0.47 1.54 1.83
C ALA A 194 1.47 0.54 2.45
N ALA A 195 1.93 0.78 3.68
CA ALA A 195 2.84 -0.12 4.38
C ALA A 195 2.16 -1.42 4.83
N ALA A 196 0.96 -1.30 5.41
CA ALA A 196 0.17 -2.44 5.86
C ALA A 196 -0.44 -3.22 4.68
N GLU A 197 -0.89 -2.51 3.62
CA GLU A 197 -1.50 -3.13 2.44
C GLU A 197 -0.49 -3.99 1.67
N ARG A 198 0.68 -3.44 1.33
CA ARG A 198 1.71 -4.16 0.56
C ARG A 198 2.29 -5.39 1.27
N THR A 199 2.17 -5.44 2.59
CA THR A 199 2.63 -6.58 3.41
C THR A 199 1.52 -7.59 3.73
N GLY A 200 0.30 -7.33 3.26
CA GLY A 200 -0.87 -8.17 3.50
C GLY A 200 -1.28 -8.21 4.98
N ARG A 201 -1.01 -7.13 5.73
CA ARG A 201 -1.29 -7.01 7.18
C ARG A 201 -2.59 -6.26 7.48
N LEU A 202 -3.26 -5.71 6.47
CA LEU A 202 -4.60 -5.15 6.63
C LEU A 202 -5.63 -6.25 6.90
N GLY A 203 -6.53 -5.99 7.86
CA GLY A 203 -7.65 -6.88 8.17
C GLY A 203 -8.73 -6.91 7.07
N GLU A 204 -9.68 -7.82 7.25
CA GLU A 204 -10.81 -8.06 6.32
C GLU A 204 -11.66 -6.81 6.09
N GLU A 205 -11.80 -5.98 7.13
CA GLU A 205 -12.58 -4.74 7.12
C GLU A 205 -12.11 -3.73 6.06
N TRP A 206 -10.85 -3.84 5.60
CA TRP A 206 -10.29 -2.93 4.60
C TRP A 206 -10.66 -3.29 3.16
N ARG A 207 -11.20 -4.49 2.90
CA ARG A 207 -11.59 -4.92 1.55
C ARG A 207 -12.71 -4.08 0.95
N GLU A 208 -13.61 -3.59 1.79
CA GLU A 208 -14.77 -2.79 1.38
C GLU A 208 -14.44 -1.30 1.29
N LEU A 209 -13.25 -0.86 1.73
CA LEU A 209 -12.85 0.55 1.71
C LEU A 209 -12.97 1.15 0.29
N PRO A 210 -12.46 0.53 -0.79
CA PRO A 210 -12.58 1.10 -2.13
C PRO A 210 -14.03 1.31 -2.59
N ALA A 211 -14.94 0.41 -2.22
CA ALA A 211 -16.35 0.50 -2.60
C ALA A 211 -17.11 1.55 -1.77
N THR A 212 -16.77 1.68 -0.48
CA THR A 212 -17.54 2.50 0.47
C THR A 212 -16.96 3.91 0.66
N ALA A 213 -15.66 4.07 0.45
CA ALA A 213 -14.99 5.34 0.68
C ALA A 213 -15.33 6.38 -0.41
N PRO A 214 -15.31 7.66 -0.04
CA PRO A 214 -15.38 8.77 -0.97
C PRO A 214 -14.23 8.80 -1.99
N ALA A 215 -14.51 9.32 -3.18
CA ALA A 215 -13.53 9.40 -4.26
C ALA A 215 -12.29 10.24 -3.85
N ASP A 216 -12.52 11.40 -3.24
CA ASP A 216 -11.48 12.30 -2.71
C ASP A 216 -10.55 11.63 -1.70
N VAL A 217 -11.09 10.73 -0.88
CA VAL A 217 -10.32 9.97 0.11
C VAL A 217 -9.43 8.94 -0.58
N LEU A 218 -10.00 8.14 -1.49
CA LEU A 218 -9.28 7.10 -2.21
C LEU A 218 -8.18 7.68 -3.10
N THR A 219 -8.47 8.78 -3.80
CA THR A 219 -7.49 9.45 -4.65
C THR A 219 -6.39 10.11 -3.84
N THR A 220 -6.71 10.68 -2.67
CA THR A 220 -5.70 11.20 -1.73
C THR A 220 -4.76 10.10 -1.25
N LEU A 221 -5.28 8.90 -0.92
CA LEU A 221 -4.45 7.76 -0.51
C LEU A 221 -3.44 7.34 -1.59
N ILE A 222 -3.91 7.14 -2.84
CA ILE A 222 -3.04 6.74 -3.96
C ILE A 222 -2.11 7.86 -4.43
N ALA A 223 -2.43 9.12 -4.14
CA ALA A 223 -1.61 10.27 -4.51
C ALA A 223 -0.50 10.54 -3.49
N LEU A 224 -0.78 10.37 -2.20
CA LEU A 224 0.17 10.60 -1.12
C LEU A 224 1.12 9.43 -0.86
N ALA A 225 0.70 8.22 -1.19
CA ALA A 225 1.49 7.02 -1.01
C ALA A 225 1.43 6.11 -2.23
N ARG A 226 2.23 5.03 -2.20
CA ARG A 226 2.31 4.04 -3.28
C ARG A 226 1.76 2.70 -2.80
N PRO A 227 0.43 2.50 -2.79
CA PRO A 227 -0.16 1.19 -2.53
C PRO A 227 0.15 0.21 -3.67
N SER A 228 -0.32 -1.03 -3.58
CA SER A 228 -0.15 -2.01 -4.65
C SER A 228 -0.89 -1.60 -5.95
N GLY A 229 -0.39 -2.11 -7.08
CA GLY A 229 -1.06 -1.96 -8.38
C GLY A 229 -2.46 -2.58 -8.40
N ALA A 230 -2.66 -3.68 -7.65
CA ALA A 230 -3.97 -4.32 -7.52
C ALA A 230 -4.98 -3.38 -6.84
N LEU A 231 -4.60 -2.74 -5.72
CA LEU A 231 -5.48 -1.76 -5.09
C LEU A 231 -5.74 -0.56 -6.00
N LEU A 232 -4.70 -0.08 -6.71
CA LEU A 232 -4.85 1.02 -7.66
C LEU A 232 -5.93 0.71 -8.72
N ASN A 233 -5.96 -0.51 -9.25
CA ASN A 233 -6.98 -0.94 -10.20
C ASN A 233 -8.38 -1.04 -9.57
N VAL A 234 -8.50 -1.54 -8.34
CA VAL A 234 -9.80 -1.52 -7.63
C VAL A 234 -10.30 -0.09 -7.43
N VAL A 235 -9.44 0.82 -6.99
CA VAL A 235 -9.77 2.25 -6.84
C VAL A 235 -10.14 2.88 -8.18
N ALA A 236 -9.43 2.56 -9.26
CA ALA A 236 -9.73 3.05 -10.60
C ALA A 236 -11.11 2.61 -11.06
N VAL A 237 -11.46 1.33 -10.88
CA VAL A 237 -12.78 0.80 -11.24
C VAL A 237 -13.89 1.54 -10.49
N GLU A 238 -13.74 1.72 -9.18
CA GLU A 238 -14.74 2.43 -8.37
C GLU A 238 -14.84 3.92 -8.74
N LEU A 239 -13.71 4.58 -8.99
CA LEU A 239 -13.67 5.98 -9.38
C LEU A 239 -14.32 6.19 -10.76
N LEU A 240 -13.94 5.39 -11.76
CA LEU A 240 -14.39 5.55 -13.14
C LEU A 240 -15.86 5.11 -13.33
N ASN A 241 -16.40 4.30 -12.41
CA ASN A 241 -17.82 4.00 -12.37
C ASN A 241 -18.68 5.17 -11.83
N ARG A 242 -18.08 6.10 -11.09
CA ARG A 242 -18.68 7.36 -10.68
C ARG A 242 -18.39 8.36 -11.80
N ARG A 243 -19.38 8.64 -12.67
CA ARG A 243 -19.15 9.50 -13.85
C ARG A 243 -18.45 10.81 -13.43
N PRO A 244 -17.34 11.19 -14.09
CA PRO A 244 -16.70 12.46 -13.81
C PRO A 244 -17.63 13.62 -14.20
N ASP A 245 -17.80 14.58 -13.30
CA ASP A 245 -18.58 15.80 -13.56
C ASP A 245 -17.75 16.78 -14.42
N ALA A 246 -18.43 17.71 -15.09
CA ALA A 246 -17.76 18.72 -15.91
C ALA A 246 -17.06 19.76 -15.02
N GLY A 247 -15.75 19.62 -14.81
CA GLY A 247 -14.91 20.52 -14.02
C GLY A 247 -13.46 20.05 -13.90
N PRO A 248 -12.57 20.82 -13.24
CA PRO A 248 -11.20 20.38 -12.96
C PRO A 248 -11.22 19.21 -11.96
N ASP A 249 -11.16 17.99 -12.47
CA ASP A 249 -11.15 16.77 -11.67
C ASP A 249 -9.70 16.37 -11.30
N TRP A 250 -9.29 16.74 -10.08
CA TRP A 250 -8.01 16.33 -9.53
C TRP A 250 -7.97 14.85 -9.16
N ASN A 251 -9.11 14.20 -8.89
CA ASN A 251 -9.17 12.76 -8.66
C ASN A 251 -8.65 11.99 -9.88
N LEU A 252 -9.11 12.35 -11.08
CA LEU A 252 -8.62 11.75 -12.33
C LEU A 252 -7.14 12.07 -12.59
N HIS A 253 -6.70 13.30 -12.32
CA HIS A 253 -5.28 13.66 -12.41
C HIS A 253 -4.41 12.77 -11.51
N HIS A 254 -4.81 12.58 -10.26
CA HIS A 254 -4.08 11.78 -9.28
C HIS A 254 -4.07 10.30 -9.64
N LEU A 255 -5.20 9.76 -10.12
CA LEU A 255 -5.27 8.40 -10.62
C LEU A 255 -4.29 8.18 -11.79
N ALA A 256 -4.33 9.05 -12.80
CA ALA A 256 -3.42 8.98 -13.95
C ALA A 256 -1.96 9.14 -13.53
N HIS A 257 -1.68 10.04 -12.58
CA HIS A 257 -0.34 10.23 -12.05
C HIS A 257 0.18 9.00 -11.29
N ALA A 258 -0.68 8.34 -10.50
CA ALA A 258 -0.32 7.13 -9.76
C ALA A 258 0.07 5.97 -10.70
N TYR A 259 -0.63 5.79 -11.81
CA TYR A 259 -0.30 4.77 -12.82
C TYR A 259 1.10 4.89 -13.42
N ARG A 260 1.71 6.08 -13.41
CA ARG A 260 3.10 6.23 -13.84
C ARG A 260 4.08 5.42 -12.99
N ALA A 261 3.75 5.12 -11.73
CA ALA A 261 4.56 4.25 -10.88
C ALA A 261 4.25 2.76 -11.06
N PHE A 262 3.11 2.42 -11.67
CA PHE A 262 2.58 1.07 -11.82
C PHE A 262 2.15 0.79 -13.26
N PRO A 263 3.11 0.71 -14.21
CA PRO A 263 2.80 0.49 -15.63
C PRO A 263 2.02 -0.80 -15.88
N GLU A 264 2.37 -1.91 -15.21
CA GLU A 264 1.63 -3.18 -15.31
C GLU A 264 0.17 -3.07 -14.86
N ALA A 265 -0.11 -2.31 -13.80
CA ALA A 265 -1.48 -2.10 -13.34
C ALA A 265 -2.30 -1.33 -14.39
N LEU A 266 -1.72 -0.33 -15.05
CA LEU A 266 -2.38 0.36 -16.15
C LEU A 266 -2.59 -0.58 -17.35
N GLN A 267 -1.61 -1.42 -17.68
CA GLN A 267 -1.79 -2.41 -18.75
C GLN A 267 -2.95 -3.38 -18.44
N GLU A 268 -3.06 -3.84 -17.20
CA GLU A 268 -4.15 -4.70 -16.72
C GLU A 268 -5.50 -3.99 -16.82
N LEU A 269 -5.61 -2.72 -16.36
CA LEU A 269 -6.81 -1.92 -16.52
C LEU A 269 -7.23 -1.83 -17.99
N LEU A 270 -6.30 -1.46 -18.88
CA LEU A 270 -6.55 -1.33 -20.31
C LEU A 270 -6.99 -2.64 -20.96
N ALA A 271 -6.33 -3.74 -20.62
CA ALA A 271 -6.59 -5.04 -21.22
C ALA A 271 -7.89 -5.70 -20.72
N GLU A 272 -8.24 -5.50 -19.45
CA GLU A 272 -9.26 -6.32 -18.76
C GLU A 272 -10.51 -5.52 -18.36
N HIS A 273 -10.44 -4.17 -18.33
CA HIS A 273 -11.53 -3.29 -17.92
C HIS A 273 -11.92 -2.31 -19.03
N GLN A 274 -12.52 -2.83 -20.11
CA GLN A 274 -12.85 -2.05 -21.32
C GLN A 274 -13.77 -0.85 -21.05
N LYS A 275 -14.77 -1.01 -20.16
CA LYS A 275 -15.71 0.06 -19.83
C LYS A 275 -15.00 1.22 -19.14
N GLU A 276 -14.26 0.92 -18.08
CA GLU A 276 -13.49 1.89 -17.30
C GLU A 276 -12.41 2.55 -18.16
N THR A 277 -11.76 1.78 -19.02
CA THR A 277 -10.82 2.29 -20.04
C THR A 277 -11.49 3.31 -20.94
N GLY A 278 -12.70 3.03 -21.45
CA GLY A 278 -13.48 3.99 -22.23
C GLY A 278 -13.71 5.30 -21.47
N VAL A 279 -14.15 5.23 -20.20
CA VAL A 279 -14.38 6.43 -19.37
C VAL A 279 -13.10 7.24 -19.15
N LEU A 280 -11.98 6.56 -18.85
CA LEU A 280 -10.68 7.20 -18.67
C LEU A 280 -10.26 7.97 -19.94
N LEU A 281 -10.44 7.37 -21.12
CA LEU A 281 -10.10 7.97 -22.40
C LEU A 281 -11.08 9.07 -22.82
N ASP A 282 -12.39 8.89 -22.59
CA ASP A 282 -13.42 9.90 -22.86
C ASP A 282 -13.19 11.17 -22.04
N ALA A 283 -12.78 11.03 -20.77
CA ALA A 283 -12.43 12.17 -19.92
C ALA A 283 -11.27 12.99 -20.52
N TYR A 284 -10.34 12.35 -21.25
CA TYR A 284 -9.27 13.02 -21.98
C TYR A 284 -9.83 13.80 -23.18
N ALA A 285 -10.75 13.19 -23.93
CA ALA A 285 -11.36 13.79 -25.11
C ALA A 285 -12.18 15.06 -24.78
N LEU A 286 -12.81 15.07 -23.62
CA LEU A 286 -13.61 16.20 -23.13
C LEU A 286 -12.79 17.43 -22.75
N GLY A 287 -11.46 17.35 -22.71
CA GLY A 287 -10.59 18.49 -22.40
C GLY A 287 -10.79 19.02 -20.97
N THR A 288 -11.18 18.13 -20.05
CA THR A 288 -11.60 18.46 -18.69
C THR A 288 -10.49 19.15 -17.89
N HIS A 289 -9.22 18.78 -18.10
CA HIS A 289 -8.10 19.34 -17.37
C HIS A 289 -6.72 19.08 -18.03
N PRO A 290 -5.95 20.11 -18.46
CA PRO A 290 -4.64 19.90 -19.11
C PRO A 290 -3.59 19.16 -18.26
N ALA A 291 -3.69 19.21 -16.92
CA ALA A 291 -2.79 18.43 -16.08
C ALA A 291 -3.17 16.94 -16.03
N TYR A 292 -4.47 16.61 -16.17
CA TYR A 292 -4.91 15.23 -16.31
C TYR A 292 -4.40 14.64 -17.63
N GLU A 293 -4.59 15.36 -18.74
CA GLU A 293 -4.13 14.95 -20.06
C GLU A 293 -2.63 14.59 -20.05
N ARG A 294 -1.79 15.51 -19.53
CA ARG A 294 -0.34 15.26 -19.41
C ARG A 294 0.00 14.07 -18.52
N ALA A 295 -0.73 13.88 -17.42
CA ALA A 295 -0.51 12.75 -16.51
C ALA A 295 -0.87 11.43 -17.18
N LEU A 296 -2.04 11.35 -17.85
CA LEU A 296 -2.48 10.16 -18.54
C LEU A 296 -1.56 9.80 -19.71
N ALA A 297 -1.19 10.77 -20.54
CA ALA A 297 -0.24 10.54 -21.64
C ALA A 297 1.13 10.06 -21.12
N ALA A 298 1.61 10.57 -19.99
CA ALA A 298 2.85 10.09 -19.37
C ALA A 298 2.72 8.66 -18.82
N ALA A 299 1.59 8.32 -18.21
CA ALA A 299 1.33 6.98 -17.69
C ALA A 299 1.21 5.95 -18.82
N LEU A 300 0.45 6.27 -19.88
CA LEU A 300 0.28 5.43 -21.07
C LEU A 300 1.62 5.18 -21.77
N ARG A 301 2.44 6.23 -21.98
CA ARG A 301 3.78 6.05 -22.54
C ARG A 301 4.59 5.02 -21.77
N ARG A 302 4.65 5.18 -20.44
CA ARG A 302 5.42 4.26 -19.61
C ARG A 302 4.82 2.86 -19.58
N ALA A 303 3.51 2.71 -19.61
CA ALA A 303 2.85 1.41 -19.68
C ALA A 303 3.07 0.70 -21.02
N LEU A 304 3.31 1.43 -22.11
CA LEU A 304 3.48 0.87 -23.44
C LEU A 304 4.95 0.71 -23.85
N GLU A 305 5.89 1.16 -23.03
CA GLU A 305 7.33 0.97 -23.23
C GLU A 305 7.71 -0.53 -23.22
N PRO A 306 8.64 -0.96 -24.10
CA PRO A 306 9.21 -2.31 -24.03
C PRO A 306 9.79 -2.62 -22.65
N GLY A 307 9.43 -3.77 -22.08
CA GLY A 307 9.91 -4.19 -20.75
C GLY A 307 9.25 -3.52 -19.55
N ALA A 308 8.23 -2.67 -19.73
CA ALA A 308 7.49 -2.06 -18.62
C ALA A 308 6.54 -3.02 -17.89
N GLY A 309 6.30 -4.20 -18.47
CA GLY A 309 5.47 -5.27 -17.92
C GLY A 309 5.61 -6.55 -18.74
N ALA A 310 4.80 -7.57 -18.45
CA ALA A 310 4.77 -8.79 -19.24
C ALA A 310 4.38 -8.49 -20.70
N ASP A 311 5.16 -8.97 -21.67
CA ASP A 311 4.98 -8.64 -23.09
C ASP A 311 3.55 -8.93 -23.59
N GLY A 312 2.99 -10.09 -23.22
CA GLY A 312 1.62 -10.46 -23.58
C GLY A 312 0.55 -9.55 -22.96
N LEU A 313 0.79 -9.00 -21.76
CA LEU A 313 -0.13 -8.04 -21.14
C LEU A 313 -0.06 -6.69 -21.86
N ARG A 314 1.14 -6.21 -22.17
CA ARG A 314 1.37 -5.00 -22.96
C ARG A 314 0.67 -5.07 -24.33
N GLU A 315 0.80 -6.19 -25.04
CA GLU A 315 0.16 -6.38 -26.34
C GLU A 315 -1.38 -6.33 -26.26
N ARG A 316 -1.98 -6.96 -25.24
CA ARG A 316 -3.43 -6.88 -25.00
C ARG A 316 -3.87 -5.46 -24.67
N ALA A 317 -3.11 -4.77 -23.82
CA ALA A 317 -3.38 -3.37 -23.46
C ALA A 317 -3.30 -2.45 -24.69
N TRP A 318 -2.29 -2.63 -25.54
CA TRP A 318 -2.14 -1.90 -26.81
C TRP A 318 -3.32 -2.17 -27.76
N SER A 319 -3.73 -3.42 -27.91
CA SER A 319 -4.88 -3.79 -28.75
C SER A 319 -6.18 -3.18 -28.22
N ALA A 320 -6.37 -3.12 -26.90
CA ALA A 320 -7.55 -2.51 -26.30
C ALA A 320 -7.57 -0.99 -26.49
N LEU A 321 -6.43 -0.32 -26.29
CA LEU A 321 -6.26 1.12 -26.50
C LEU A 321 -6.54 1.52 -27.96
N THR A 322 -5.97 0.77 -28.91
CA THR A 322 -6.19 1.01 -30.35
C THR A 322 -7.61 0.72 -30.81
N GLY A 323 -8.30 -0.23 -30.17
CA GLY A 323 -9.73 -0.48 -30.42
C GLY A 323 -10.66 0.58 -29.82
N ALA A 324 -10.22 1.29 -28.78
CA ALA A 324 -11.03 2.27 -28.06
C ALA A 324 -10.88 3.71 -28.60
N LEU A 325 -9.76 4.04 -29.25
CA LEU A 325 -9.47 5.39 -29.73
C LEU A 325 -9.65 5.52 -31.24
N ASP A 326 -10.42 6.51 -31.67
CA ASP A 326 -10.48 6.90 -33.08
C ASP A 326 -9.12 7.40 -33.58
N ALA A 327 -8.79 7.17 -34.86
CA ALA A 327 -7.50 7.55 -35.46
C ALA A 327 -7.18 9.06 -35.40
N GLY A 328 -8.20 9.93 -35.22
CA GLY A 328 -8.05 11.38 -35.06
C GLY A 328 -8.02 11.86 -33.60
N HIS A 329 -8.01 10.95 -32.62
CA HIS A 329 -8.06 11.30 -31.22
C HIS A 329 -6.79 12.06 -30.79
N ARG A 330 -6.94 13.17 -30.06
CA ARG A 330 -5.81 14.04 -29.67
C ARG A 330 -4.69 13.30 -28.91
N LEU A 331 -5.07 12.33 -28.10
CA LEU A 331 -4.14 11.44 -27.39
C LEU A 331 -3.15 10.73 -28.34
N TRP A 332 -3.54 10.40 -29.58
CA TRP A 332 -2.63 9.80 -30.54
C TRP A 332 -1.50 10.74 -30.92
N GLN A 333 -1.77 12.02 -31.11
CA GLN A 333 -0.75 13.01 -31.44
C GLN A 333 0.31 13.13 -30.33
N ASP A 334 -0.13 13.02 -29.07
CA ASP A 334 0.74 13.06 -27.89
C ASP A 334 1.55 11.77 -27.70
N LEU A 335 1.04 10.62 -28.18
CA LEU A 335 1.73 9.32 -28.15
C LEU A 335 2.70 9.15 -29.35
N GLU A 336 2.29 9.54 -30.56
CA GLU A 336 3.09 9.41 -31.80
C GLU A 336 4.34 10.29 -31.78
N THR A 337 4.23 11.53 -31.29
CA THR A 337 5.37 12.46 -31.13
C THR A 337 6.49 11.84 -30.28
N PHE A 338 6.16 10.88 -29.41
CA PHE A 338 7.10 10.18 -28.55
C PHE A 338 7.65 8.89 -29.17
N LEU A 339 6.80 8.09 -29.84
CA LEU A 339 7.25 6.86 -30.52
C LEU A 339 8.29 7.18 -31.62
N ASP A 340 8.08 8.26 -32.38
CA ASP A 340 9.04 8.73 -33.40
C ASP A 340 10.37 9.25 -32.80
N ALA A 341 10.38 9.67 -31.53
CA ALA A 341 11.58 10.10 -30.83
C ALA A 341 12.40 8.93 -30.26
N GLY A 342 11.76 7.78 -30.01
CA GLY A 342 12.38 6.55 -29.50
C GLY A 342 13.16 5.75 -30.56
N GLU A 343 12.85 5.90 -31.84
CA GLU A 343 13.60 5.27 -32.94
C GLU A 343 14.88 6.05 -33.35
N ARG A 344 15.20 7.15 -32.65
CA ARG A 344 16.38 7.99 -32.93
C ARG A 344 17.46 7.97 -31.84
N VAL A 345 17.46 6.97 -30.94
CA VAL A 345 18.55 6.76 -29.95
C VAL A 345 19.16 5.38 -30.12
#